data_AF-A0A936H6L7-F1
#
_entry.id   AF-A0A936H6L7-F1
#
_cell.length_a   1.000
_cell.length_b   1.000
_cell.length_c   1.000
_cell.angle_alpha   90.00
_cell.angle_beta   90.00
_cell.angle_gamma   90.00
#
_symmetry.space_group_name_H-M   'P 1'
#
loop_
_entity.id
_entity.type
_entity.pdbx_description
1 polymer ?
#
loop_
_entity_poly.entity_id
_entity_poly.type
_entity_poly.pdbx_seq_one_letter_code
_entity_poly.pdbx_strand_id
1 'polypeptide(L)'
;MPDPEQIQKNYIGLPLRSILAIAGFSLVVLGALFVFPEFFRHSQASVRGSNPEENIIGAFPVVVPTVKYGFALDTFQTVEGEVQRGQILGQLLSRYGLSAENIEILFQRSNGVFRVQDFQTGKPYLLMSKNLDKGLDHLVYEPSLYEYFVFHLKDSLWIEHVERPVETRTQIAEGTIESSLWQAMEDNGASPALIAKLEDALQWSIDFHHLQQGDYFRALYDQQFVEETEVDPGKVHAAVYRTGGKEHYAIYYEHSDEKGYYDLQGRPMNKGFLKAPVRFSRISSHFNLSRFHPILKRVRPHFGTDYAAPYGTEILAVGQGEVIEASYSSGNGNYVKIRHNKQITTQYLHMQRFAKGIRRGTKIRQGQVIGYVGSTGLATGPHVCFRFWMNGKQVNHLRMNFPPPDPLPKEELGKFFQYRDELLAKLNNTGDKGTQTEAKGAVTSP
;
A
#
# COMPACT_ATOMS: atom_id res chain seq x y z
N MET A 1 -3.64 37.95 46.26
CA MET A 1 -4.73 38.93 46.05
C MET A 1 -4.77 39.29 44.58
N PRO A 2 -5.94 39.41 43.94
CA PRO A 2 -7.34 39.22 44.39
C PRO A 2 -7.91 37.86 43.91
N ASP A 3 -8.89 37.16 44.48
CA ASP A 3 -10.18 37.39 45.18
C ASP A 3 -11.38 37.79 44.29
N PRO A 4 -12.56 37.14 44.47
CA PRO A 4 -13.58 36.88 43.48
C PRO A 4 -14.71 37.90 43.55
N GLU A 5 -15.29 38.24 42.41
CA GLU A 5 -16.72 38.55 42.27
C GLU A 5 -17.03 38.89 40.82
N GLN A 6 -18.26 38.56 40.41
CA GLN A 6 -18.96 39.06 39.22
C GLN A 6 -18.57 38.38 37.87
N ILE A 7 -19.46 37.71 37.13
CA ILE A 7 -20.92 37.82 36.95
C ILE A 7 -21.43 36.43 36.47
N GLN A 8 -22.27 35.70 37.22
CA GLN A 8 -23.75 35.58 37.07
C GLN A 8 -24.22 35.14 35.65
N LYS A 9 -25.14 34.19 35.41
CA LYS A 9 -26.28 33.67 36.20
C LYS A 9 -26.94 32.48 35.45
N ASN A 10 -27.39 31.49 36.23
CA ASN A 10 -28.64 30.68 36.15
C ASN A 10 -28.92 29.82 34.88
N TYR A 11 -29.42 28.58 34.95
CA TYR A 11 -30.53 28.08 35.77
C TYR A 11 -30.41 26.58 36.10
N ILE A 12 -30.93 26.25 37.27
CA ILE A 12 -31.18 24.92 37.85
C ILE A 12 -32.55 24.40 37.38
N GLY A 13 -32.63 23.10 37.09
CA GLY A 13 -33.75 22.25 37.57
C GLY A 13 -34.71 21.69 36.51
N LEU A 14 -34.82 20.35 36.47
CA LEU A 14 -36.05 19.54 36.27
C LEU A 14 -35.67 18.03 36.41
N PRO A 15 -36.60 17.12 36.75
CA PRO A 15 -36.52 16.43 38.04
C PRO A 15 -36.59 14.89 37.97
N LEU A 16 -36.29 14.34 39.14
CA LEU A 16 -36.34 12.95 39.60
C LEU A 16 -37.76 12.31 39.48
N ARG A 17 -38.22 11.96 38.27
CA ARG A 17 -39.34 11.01 38.06
C ARG A 17 -39.23 10.33 36.70
N SER A 18 -38.57 9.17 36.64
CA SER A 18 -38.74 8.11 35.60
C SER A 18 -37.82 6.91 35.88
N ILE A 19 -37.90 6.31 37.07
CA ILE A 19 -37.18 5.05 37.42
C ILE A 19 -38.17 3.88 37.67
N LEU A 20 -39.46 4.02 37.38
CA LEU A 20 -40.45 2.95 37.56
C LEU A 20 -41.34 2.80 36.32
N ALA A 21 -40.82 2.11 35.29
CA ALA A 21 -41.63 1.57 34.19
C ALA A 21 -40.93 0.41 33.44
N ILE A 22 -40.13 -0.43 34.14
CA ILE A 22 -39.50 -1.64 33.56
C ILE A 22 -40.01 -2.94 34.24
N ALA A 23 -41.10 -2.89 35.00
CA ALA A 23 -41.63 -4.08 35.71
C ALA A 23 -43.12 -4.39 35.41
N GLY A 24 -43.59 -4.07 34.20
CA GLY A 24 -45.02 -4.19 33.86
C GLY A 24 -45.29 -4.50 32.40
N PHE A 25 -44.56 -5.45 31.78
CA PHE A 25 -44.96 -6.03 30.49
C PHE A 25 -44.47 -7.48 30.31
N SER A 26 -44.48 -8.26 31.39
CA SER A 26 -44.18 -9.71 31.37
C SER A 26 -45.36 -10.58 31.85
N LEU A 27 -46.60 -10.08 31.80
CA LEU A 27 -47.74 -10.80 32.40
C LEU A 27 -49.11 -10.53 31.74
N VAL A 28 -49.18 -10.52 30.40
CA VAL A 28 -50.47 -10.55 29.66
C VAL A 28 -50.51 -11.60 28.54
N VAL A 29 -49.46 -12.43 28.37
CA VAL A 29 -49.44 -13.53 27.38
C VAL A 29 -50.06 -14.85 27.93
N LEU A 30 -50.71 -14.83 29.09
CA LEU A 30 -51.16 -16.06 29.77
C LEU A 30 -52.63 -16.04 30.26
N GLY A 31 -53.51 -15.32 29.59
CA GLY A 31 -54.93 -15.24 30.00
C GLY A 31 -55.90 -14.80 28.92
N ALA A 32 -56.00 -15.54 27.81
CA ALA A 32 -57.17 -15.51 26.91
C ALA A 32 -57.24 -16.76 26.02
N LEU A 33 -56.94 -17.94 26.59
CA LEU A 33 -57.49 -19.21 26.12
C LEU A 33 -58.83 -19.39 26.84
N PHE A 34 -59.87 -19.76 26.09
CA PHE A 34 -61.28 -19.90 26.48
C PHE A 34 -62.08 -18.59 26.59
N VAL A 35 -62.85 -18.23 25.55
CA VAL A 35 -64.32 -18.37 25.49
C VAL A 35 -64.79 -18.35 24.02
N PHE A 36 -65.80 -19.17 23.72
CA PHE A 36 -66.68 -19.24 22.53
C PHE A 36 -66.31 -20.17 21.34
N PRO A 37 -66.69 -21.46 21.44
CA PRO A 37 -66.98 -22.33 20.30
C PRO A 37 -68.40 -22.06 19.77
N GLU A 38 -68.68 -22.52 18.55
CA GLU A 38 -69.95 -22.50 17.79
C GLU A 38 -69.95 -21.57 16.57
N PHE A 39 -69.25 -21.99 15.51
CA PHE A 39 -69.70 -21.73 14.14
C PHE A 39 -69.14 -22.83 13.22
N PHE A 40 -69.38 -24.09 13.60
CA PHE A 40 -69.18 -25.25 12.73
C PHE A 40 -70.43 -26.11 12.77
N ARG A 41 -71.40 -25.82 11.90
CA ARG A 41 -72.36 -26.83 11.42
C ARG A 41 -73.14 -26.36 10.20
N HIS A 42 -73.21 -27.25 9.21
CA HIS A 42 -73.81 -27.18 7.87
C HIS A 42 -72.86 -26.58 6.82
N SER A 43 -72.37 -27.30 5.83
CA SER A 43 -72.90 -28.51 5.18
C SER A 43 -71.77 -29.39 4.64
N GLN A 44 -71.86 -30.70 4.87
CA GLN A 44 -71.19 -31.66 3.99
C GLN A 44 -72.09 -31.87 2.79
N ALA A 45 -71.64 -31.41 1.62
CA ALA A 45 -72.07 -31.95 0.35
C ALA A 45 -70.84 -32.54 -0.32
N SER A 46 -70.79 -33.87 -0.40
CA SER A 46 -69.81 -34.56 -1.23
C SER A 46 -70.12 -34.28 -2.69
N VAL A 47 -69.21 -33.61 -3.40
CA VAL A 47 -69.18 -33.64 -4.87
C VAL A 47 -67.79 -34.07 -5.31
N ARG A 48 -67.82 -35.12 -6.14
CA ARG A 48 -66.74 -35.78 -6.86
C ARG A 48 -65.74 -34.81 -7.49
N GLY A 49 -64.53 -35.32 -7.64
CA GLY A 49 -63.41 -34.61 -8.25
C GLY A 49 -63.71 -34.01 -9.62
N SER A 50 -63.16 -32.83 -9.80
CA SER A 50 -62.67 -32.30 -11.07
C SER A 50 -61.61 -31.26 -10.72
N ASN A 51 -60.40 -31.46 -11.24
CA ASN A 51 -59.26 -30.54 -11.08
C ASN A 51 -59.69 -29.08 -11.33
N PRO A 52 -59.46 -28.15 -10.39
CA PRO A 52 -59.15 -26.81 -10.78
C PRO A 52 -57.68 -26.82 -11.20
N GLU A 53 -57.40 -26.59 -12.48
CA GLU A 53 -56.09 -26.07 -12.85
C GLU A 53 -55.87 -24.80 -12.03
N GLU A 54 -55.10 -24.91 -10.94
CA GLU A 54 -54.41 -23.76 -10.37
C GLU A 54 -53.45 -23.30 -11.46
N ASN A 55 -53.91 -22.34 -12.27
CA ASN A 55 -53.04 -21.46 -13.01
C ASN A 55 -52.19 -20.73 -11.98
N ILE A 56 -51.05 -21.35 -11.63
CA ILE A 56 -49.95 -20.65 -10.98
C ILE A 56 -49.56 -19.56 -11.97
N ILE A 57 -49.98 -18.33 -11.69
CA ILE A 57 -49.51 -17.14 -12.40
C ILE A 57 -47.99 -17.19 -12.26
N GLY A 58 -47.31 -17.50 -13.36
CA GLY A 58 -45.88 -17.76 -13.37
C GLY A 58 -45.14 -16.67 -12.62
N ALA A 59 -44.29 -17.06 -11.67
CA ALA A 59 -43.33 -16.15 -11.08
C ALA A 59 -42.46 -15.62 -12.23
N PHE A 60 -42.72 -14.37 -12.63
CA PHE A 60 -41.84 -13.69 -13.58
C PHE A 60 -40.45 -13.65 -12.95
N PRO A 61 -39.40 -14.11 -13.65
CA PRO A 61 -38.06 -14.00 -13.12
C PRO A 61 -37.76 -12.52 -12.91
N VAL A 62 -37.51 -12.13 -11.65
CA VAL A 62 -36.99 -10.80 -11.34
C VAL A 62 -35.56 -10.77 -11.86
N VAL A 63 -35.38 -10.21 -13.05
CA VAL A 63 -34.05 -9.95 -13.61
C VAL A 63 -33.48 -8.77 -12.82
N VAL A 64 -32.41 -9.01 -12.06
CA VAL A 64 -31.68 -7.93 -11.40
C VAL A 64 -30.91 -7.18 -12.49
N PRO A 65 -31.16 -5.88 -12.71
CA PRO A 65 -30.51 -5.13 -13.78
C PRO A 65 -29.01 -5.04 -13.53
N THR A 66 -28.21 -5.08 -14.59
CA THR A 66 -26.77 -4.89 -14.49
C THR A 66 -26.48 -3.40 -14.44
N VAL A 67 -26.27 -2.87 -13.23
CA VAL A 67 -26.01 -1.43 -13.04
C VAL A 67 -24.52 -1.15 -13.08
N LYS A 68 -24.08 -0.24 -13.97
CA LYS A 68 -22.68 0.24 -14.04
C LYS A 68 -22.66 1.72 -14.47
N TYR A 69 -21.71 2.48 -13.94
CA TYR A 69 -21.55 3.93 -14.18
C TYR A 69 -22.82 4.77 -13.91
N GLY A 70 -23.72 4.28 -13.05
CA GLY A 70 -25.03 4.90 -12.79
C GLY A 70 -26.14 4.53 -13.78
N PHE A 71 -25.89 3.62 -14.74
CA PHE A 71 -26.86 3.17 -15.74
C PHE A 71 -27.23 1.70 -15.57
N ALA A 72 -28.50 1.36 -15.80
CA ALA A 72 -28.93 -0.03 -16.02
C ALA A 72 -28.56 -0.43 -17.46
N LEU A 73 -27.41 -1.09 -17.63
CA LEU A 73 -26.80 -1.34 -18.95
C LEU A 73 -27.70 -2.20 -19.85
N ASP A 74 -28.52 -3.05 -19.27
CA ASP A 74 -29.52 -3.88 -19.95
C ASP A 74 -30.62 -3.08 -20.66
N THR A 75 -30.73 -1.78 -20.37
CA THR A 75 -31.65 -0.86 -21.09
C THR A 75 -31.02 -0.18 -22.31
N PHE A 76 -29.74 -0.44 -22.58
CA PHE A 76 -28.98 0.13 -23.68
C PHE A 76 -28.41 -0.95 -24.61
N GLN A 77 -28.22 -0.59 -25.88
CA GLN A 77 -27.24 -1.25 -26.73
C GLN A 77 -25.86 -0.71 -26.36
N THR A 78 -24.92 -1.62 -26.11
CA THR A 78 -23.58 -1.28 -25.62
C THR A 78 -22.49 -1.74 -26.59
N VAL A 79 -21.47 -0.92 -26.78
CA VAL A 79 -20.23 -1.32 -27.49
C VAL A 79 -19.04 -0.97 -26.62
N GLU A 80 -18.33 -2.00 -26.16
CA GLU A 80 -17.06 -1.86 -25.47
C GLU A 80 -15.92 -1.70 -26.49
N GLY A 81 -14.94 -0.89 -26.14
CA GLY A 81 -13.75 -0.69 -26.96
C GLY A 81 -12.57 -0.17 -26.17
N GLU A 82 -11.42 -0.17 -26.82
CA GLU A 82 -10.18 0.39 -26.29
C GLU A 82 -9.65 1.42 -27.29
N VAL A 83 -9.16 2.55 -26.80
CA VAL A 83 -8.67 3.63 -27.66
C VAL A 83 -7.46 3.14 -28.47
N GLN A 84 -7.61 3.12 -29.78
CA GLN A 84 -6.58 2.66 -30.69
C GLN A 84 -5.52 3.74 -30.94
N ARG A 85 -4.33 3.32 -31.39
CA ARG A 85 -3.25 4.26 -31.73
C ARG A 85 -3.70 5.22 -32.83
N GLY A 86 -3.65 6.52 -32.54
CA GLY A 86 -4.07 7.57 -33.47
C GLY A 86 -5.58 7.77 -33.59
N GLN A 87 -6.39 7.08 -32.78
CA GLN A 87 -7.83 7.31 -32.73
C GLN A 87 -8.13 8.70 -32.14
N ILE A 88 -8.96 9.47 -32.84
CA ILE A 88 -9.36 10.83 -32.43
C ILE A 88 -10.78 10.78 -31.87
N LEU A 89 -10.97 11.31 -30.66
CA LEU A 89 -12.28 11.32 -29.98
C LEU A 89 -13.38 11.96 -30.82
N GLY A 90 -13.12 13.11 -31.45
CA GLY A 90 -14.09 13.76 -32.33
C GLY A 90 -14.53 12.86 -33.51
N GLN A 91 -13.62 12.11 -34.12
CA GLN A 91 -13.96 11.17 -35.20
C GLN A 91 -14.76 9.97 -34.69
N LEU A 92 -14.45 9.49 -33.48
CA LEU A 92 -15.24 8.45 -32.83
C LEU A 92 -16.68 8.92 -32.61
N LEU A 93 -16.86 10.11 -32.04
CA LEU A 93 -18.19 10.70 -31.81
C LEU A 93 -18.95 10.94 -33.12
N SER A 94 -18.29 11.48 -34.16
CA SER A 94 -18.92 11.69 -35.47
C SER A 94 -19.33 10.40 -36.16
N ARG A 95 -18.59 9.30 -35.97
CA ARG A 95 -18.99 7.98 -36.50
C ARG A 95 -20.35 7.53 -35.96
N TYR A 96 -20.68 7.92 -34.73
CA TYR A 96 -21.97 7.63 -34.11
C TYR A 96 -22.94 8.82 -34.16
N GLY A 97 -22.81 9.67 -35.18
CA GLY A 97 -23.84 10.64 -35.54
C GLY A 97 -23.74 12.02 -34.88
N LEU A 98 -22.70 12.30 -34.09
CA LEU A 98 -22.51 13.63 -33.52
C LEU A 98 -21.92 14.61 -34.56
N SER A 99 -22.60 15.74 -34.78
CA SER A 99 -22.13 16.81 -35.64
C SER A 99 -20.89 17.50 -35.05
N ALA A 100 -20.06 18.09 -35.92
CA ALA A 100 -18.91 18.88 -35.49
C ALA A 100 -19.30 20.06 -34.57
N GLU A 101 -20.46 20.67 -34.81
CA GLU A 101 -21.02 21.74 -33.97
C GLU A 101 -21.34 21.23 -32.56
N ASN A 102 -22.00 20.08 -32.44
CA ASN A 102 -22.32 19.50 -31.14
C ASN A 102 -21.07 19.07 -30.37
N ILE A 103 -20.05 18.57 -31.07
CA ILE A 103 -18.75 18.23 -30.45
C ILE A 103 -18.08 19.49 -29.91
N GLU A 104 -18.08 20.59 -30.66
CA GLU A 104 -17.54 21.87 -30.20
C GLU A 104 -18.31 22.39 -28.97
N ILE A 105 -19.66 22.38 -29.03
CA ILE A 105 -20.52 22.78 -27.90
C ILE A 105 -20.22 21.96 -26.65
N LEU A 106 -20.04 20.64 -26.80
CA LEU A 106 -19.75 19.72 -25.70
C LEU A 106 -18.46 20.11 -24.96
N PHE A 107 -17.37 20.36 -25.69
CA PHE A 107 -16.09 20.72 -25.07
C PHE A 107 -16.06 22.15 -24.53
N GLN A 108 -16.73 23.10 -25.20
CA GLN A 108 -16.86 24.47 -24.70
C GLN A 108 -17.64 24.52 -23.38
N ARG A 109 -18.77 23.81 -23.30
CA ARG A 109 -19.63 23.81 -22.09
C ARG A 109 -19.01 23.05 -20.92
N SER A 110 -18.23 22.01 -21.20
CA SER A 110 -17.60 21.20 -20.17
C SER A 110 -16.38 21.87 -19.53
N ASN A 111 -16.00 23.09 -19.95
CA ASN A 111 -15.06 23.99 -19.27
C ASN A 111 -13.80 23.31 -18.70
N GLY A 112 -13.16 22.44 -19.47
CA GLY A 112 -11.92 21.77 -19.07
C GLY A 112 -12.06 20.59 -18.12
N VAL A 113 -13.30 20.15 -17.80
CA VAL A 113 -13.56 18.88 -17.09
C VAL A 113 -12.86 17.72 -17.81
N PHE A 114 -12.90 17.72 -19.14
CA PHE A 114 -12.14 16.78 -19.96
C PHE A 114 -11.53 17.50 -21.15
N ARG A 115 -10.25 17.23 -21.43
CA ARG A 115 -9.57 17.76 -22.62
C ARG A 115 -9.39 16.63 -23.63
N VAL A 116 -9.47 16.93 -24.91
CA VAL A 116 -9.32 15.92 -25.98
C VAL A 116 -7.98 15.17 -25.88
N GLN A 117 -6.93 15.81 -25.35
CA GLN A 117 -5.63 15.15 -25.13
C GLN A 117 -5.64 14.09 -24.01
N ASP A 118 -6.66 14.10 -23.15
CA ASP A 118 -6.82 13.12 -22.07
C ASP A 118 -7.41 11.79 -22.60
N PHE A 119 -7.85 11.74 -23.87
CA PHE A 119 -8.26 10.53 -24.59
C PHE A 119 -7.03 9.76 -25.11
N GLN A 120 -6.53 8.85 -24.28
CA GLN A 120 -5.24 8.20 -24.43
C GLN A 120 -5.38 6.79 -25.02
N THR A 121 -4.44 6.41 -25.88
CA THR A 121 -4.34 5.05 -26.42
C THR A 121 -4.25 4.01 -25.30
N GLY A 122 -4.94 2.90 -25.47
CA GLY A 122 -4.93 1.77 -24.55
C GLY A 122 -5.96 1.86 -23.41
N LYS A 123 -6.77 2.92 -23.39
CA LYS A 123 -7.77 3.14 -22.35
C LYS A 123 -9.14 2.63 -22.78
N PRO A 124 -9.88 1.95 -21.89
CA PRO A 124 -11.21 1.44 -22.22
C PRO A 124 -12.24 2.56 -22.35
N TYR A 125 -13.24 2.30 -23.18
CA TYR A 125 -14.45 3.10 -23.29
C TYR A 125 -15.67 2.22 -23.55
N LEU A 126 -16.85 2.72 -23.17
CA LEU A 126 -18.14 2.10 -23.40
C LEU A 126 -19.06 3.09 -24.09
N LEU A 127 -19.62 2.69 -25.23
CA LEU A 127 -20.64 3.43 -25.95
C LEU A 127 -22.01 2.88 -25.56
N MET A 128 -22.97 3.76 -25.25
CA MET A 128 -24.32 3.37 -24.85
C MET A 128 -25.36 4.17 -25.62
N SER A 129 -26.36 3.49 -26.16
CA SER A 129 -27.52 4.13 -26.79
C SER A 129 -28.74 3.23 -26.72
N LYS A 130 -29.94 3.79 -26.62
CA LYS A 130 -31.17 2.99 -26.80
C LYS A 130 -31.27 2.39 -28.21
N ASN A 131 -30.63 3.03 -29.18
CA ASN A 131 -30.51 2.53 -30.56
C ASN A 131 -29.27 3.18 -31.21
N LEU A 132 -28.18 2.42 -31.33
CA LEU A 132 -26.90 2.90 -31.87
C LEU A 132 -26.99 3.32 -33.34
N ASP A 133 -27.94 2.79 -34.12
CA ASP A 133 -28.17 3.21 -35.51
C ASP A 133 -28.76 4.64 -35.60
N LYS A 134 -29.38 5.13 -34.52
CA LYS A 134 -29.98 6.47 -34.44
C LYS A 134 -29.08 7.50 -33.75
N GLY A 135 -27.88 7.09 -33.34
CA GLY A 135 -26.90 7.94 -32.68
C GLY A 135 -26.50 7.44 -31.30
N LEU A 136 -25.55 8.14 -30.69
CA LEU A 136 -24.99 7.82 -29.38
C LEU A 136 -25.66 8.62 -28.26
N ASP A 137 -26.08 7.94 -27.19
CA ASP A 137 -26.67 8.62 -26.03
C ASP A 137 -25.60 8.98 -25.00
N HIS A 138 -24.68 8.04 -24.73
CA HIS A 138 -23.58 8.24 -23.80
C HIS A 138 -22.28 7.60 -24.28
N LEU A 139 -21.15 8.21 -23.91
CA LEU A 139 -19.82 7.59 -23.95
C LEU A 139 -19.25 7.61 -22.53
N VAL A 140 -18.85 6.46 -22.02
CA VAL A 140 -18.06 6.36 -20.79
C VAL A 140 -16.61 6.12 -21.16
N TYR A 141 -15.70 6.89 -20.59
CA TYR A 141 -14.26 6.75 -20.81
C TYR A 141 -13.52 6.57 -19.49
N GLU A 142 -12.67 5.55 -19.42
CA GLU A 142 -11.99 5.13 -18.19
C GLU A 142 -10.46 5.32 -18.33
N PRO A 143 -9.92 6.51 -18.03
CA PRO A 143 -8.48 6.74 -18.11
C PRO A 143 -7.71 6.00 -16.99
N SER A 144 -8.36 5.69 -15.88
CA SER A 144 -7.76 4.95 -14.76
C SER A 144 -8.80 4.11 -14.02
N LEU A 145 -8.33 3.30 -13.07
CA LEU A 145 -9.23 2.56 -12.17
C LEU A 145 -9.96 3.47 -11.19
N TYR A 146 -9.44 4.66 -10.89
CA TYR A 146 -9.95 5.57 -9.85
C TYR A 146 -11.01 6.53 -10.34
N GLU A 147 -11.13 6.73 -11.65
CA GLU A 147 -12.03 7.74 -12.20
C GLU A 147 -12.51 7.34 -13.59
N TYR A 148 -13.65 7.89 -13.97
CA TYR A 148 -14.17 7.81 -15.32
C TYR A 148 -14.92 9.07 -15.70
N PHE A 149 -15.13 9.24 -16.99
CA PHE A 149 -15.84 10.37 -17.56
C PHE A 149 -17.09 9.89 -18.28
N VAL A 150 -18.22 10.53 -18.03
CA VAL A 150 -19.48 10.26 -18.74
C VAL A 150 -19.81 11.43 -19.64
N PHE A 151 -19.81 11.18 -20.94
CA PHE A 151 -20.22 12.12 -21.96
C PHE A 151 -21.70 11.90 -22.19
N HIS A 152 -22.52 12.90 -21.89
CA HIS A 152 -23.95 12.91 -22.15
C HIS A 152 -24.20 13.60 -23.50
N LEU A 153 -24.79 12.89 -24.46
CA LEU A 153 -24.70 13.23 -25.89
C LEU A 153 -26.05 13.40 -26.62
N LYS A 154 -27.18 13.09 -25.97
CA LYS A 154 -28.51 13.11 -26.61
C LYS A 154 -29.33 14.36 -26.28
N ASP A 155 -29.87 14.43 -25.06
CA ASP A 155 -30.84 15.47 -24.66
C ASP A 155 -30.15 16.77 -24.25
N SER A 156 -28.97 16.64 -23.63
CA SER A 156 -28.10 17.75 -23.27
C SER A 156 -26.64 17.33 -23.45
N LEU A 157 -25.78 18.29 -23.78
CA LEU A 157 -24.36 18.07 -24.07
C LEU A 157 -23.51 18.57 -22.91
N TRP A 158 -22.95 17.63 -22.14
CA TRP A 158 -22.04 17.91 -21.03
C TRP A 158 -21.22 16.68 -20.68
N ILE A 159 -20.11 16.90 -19.97
CA ILE A 159 -19.22 15.83 -19.49
C ILE A 159 -19.23 15.84 -17.97
N GLU A 160 -19.44 14.66 -17.41
CA GLU A 160 -19.34 14.38 -15.98
C GLU A 160 -17.99 13.75 -15.69
N HIS A 161 -17.31 14.22 -14.64
CA HIS A 161 -16.17 13.53 -14.05
C HIS A 161 -16.65 12.81 -12.80
N VAL A 162 -16.38 11.52 -12.72
CA VAL A 162 -16.77 10.69 -11.59
C VAL A 162 -15.52 10.05 -10.99
N GLU A 163 -15.23 10.40 -9.74
CA GLU A 163 -14.26 9.70 -8.92
C GLU A 163 -14.91 8.46 -8.31
N ARG A 164 -14.27 7.31 -8.45
CA ARG A 164 -14.72 6.08 -7.82
C ARG A 164 -14.31 6.08 -6.34
N PRO A 165 -15.19 5.64 -5.43
CA PRO A 165 -14.84 5.53 -4.03
C PRO A 165 -13.69 4.54 -3.86
N VAL A 166 -12.66 4.97 -3.13
CA VAL A 166 -11.53 4.11 -2.76
C VAL A 166 -11.78 3.56 -1.37
N GLU A 167 -11.95 2.25 -1.27
CA GLU A 167 -12.02 1.56 0.00
C GLU A 167 -10.60 1.20 0.46
N THR A 168 -10.28 1.49 1.72
CA THR A 168 -9.00 1.09 2.31
C THR A 168 -9.25 0.00 3.34
N ARG A 169 -8.66 -1.18 3.12
CA ARG A 169 -8.78 -2.33 4.02
C ARG A 169 -7.40 -2.67 4.57
N THR A 170 -7.27 -2.89 5.87
CA THR A 170 -6.00 -3.34 6.46
C THR A 170 -5.81 -4.84 6.20
N GLN A 171 -4.68 -5.22 5.65
CA GLN A 171 -4.29 -6.58 5.31
C GLN A 171 -2.98 -7.00 5.98
N ILE A 172 -2.70 -8.30 5.96
CA ILE A 172 -1.45 -8.88 6.43
C ILE A 172 -0.78 -9.62 5.28
N ALA A 173 0.47 -9.27 5.00
CA ALA A 173 1.36 -10.05 4.15
C ALA A 173 2.36 -10.79 5.05
N GLU A 174 2.55 -12.09 4.83
CA GLU A 174 3.51 -12.91 5.57
C GLU A 174 4.18 -13.94 4.67
N GLY A 175 5.39 -14.37 5.03
CA GLY A 175 6.09 -15.37 4.25
C GLY A 175 7.40 -15.81 4.90
N THR A 176 7.86 -17.00 4.49
CA THR A 176 9.17 -17.53 4.84
C THR A 176 10.14 -17.25 3.70
N ILE A 177 11.32 -16.74 4.03
CA ILE A 177 12.36 -16.38 3.08
C ILE A 177 13.21 -17.61 2.79
N GLU A 178 13.19 -18.06 1.54
CA GLU A 178 14.07 -19.12 1.06
C GLU A 178 15.35 -18.56 0.40
N SER A 179 15.21 -17.49 -0.38
CA SER A 179 16.29 -16.90 -1.17
C SER A 179 16.44 -15.39 -0.96
N SER A 180 15.34 -14.64 -1.04
CA SER A 180 15.31 -13.20 -0.80
C SER A 180 13.92 -12.76 -0.32
N LEU A 181 13.85 -11.61 0.36
CA LEU A 181 12.56 -11.03 0.76
C LEU A 181 11.68 -10.76 -0.45
N TRP A 182 12.26 -10.25 -1.55
CA TRP A 182 11.51 -9.95 -2.77
C TRP A 182 10.84 -11.20 -3.34
N GLN A 183 11.60 -12.28 -3.52
CA GLN A 183 11.08 -13.54 -4.04
C GLN A 183 10.00 -14.11 -3.12
N ALA A 184 10.26 -14.14 -1.80
CA ALA A 184 9.30 -14.65 -0.84
C ALA A 184 7.97 -13.88 -0.86
N MET A 185 8.02 -12.57 -1.09
CA MET A 185 6.83 -11.74 -1.21
C MET A 185 6.10 -11.96 -2.55
N GLU A 186 6.84 -12.01 -3.66
CA GLU A 186 6.29 -12.27 -4.99
C GLU A 186 5.61 -13.65 -5.07
N ASP A 187 6.24 -14.68 -4.48
CA ASP A 187 5.69 -16.04 -4.39
C ASP A 187 4.41 -16.11 -3.54
N ASN A 188 4.22 -15.16 -2.61
CA ASN A 188 3.01 -15.02 -1.80
C ASN A 188 2.00 -14.00 -2.39
N GLY A 189 2.18 -13.59 -3.65
CA GLY A 189 1.25 -12.74 -4.38
C GLY A 189 1.34 -11.25 -4.06
N ALA A 190 2.39 -10.80 -3.36
CA ALA A 190 2.58 -9.38 -3.08
C ALA A 190 2.93 -8.62 -4.37
N SER A 191 2.27 -7.47 -4.59
CA SER A 191 2.58 -6.61 -5.72
C SER A 191 3.99 -5.98 -5.60
N PRO A 192 4.69 -5.68 -6.71
CA PRO A 192 5.99 -4.99 -6.67
C PRO A 192 5.97 -3.67 -5.88
N ALA A 193 4.84 -2.95 -5.90
CA ALA A 193 4.65 -1.72 -5.13
C ALA A 193 4.64 -2.00 -3.62
N LEU A 194 4.02 -3.09 -3.18
CA LEU A 194 3.98 -3.49 -1.77
C LEU A 194 5.38 -3.90 -1.31
N ILE A 195 6.12 -4.63 -2.14
CA ILE A 195 7.50 -5.03 -1.86
C ILE A 195 8.39 -3.81 -1.66
N ALA A 196 8.31 -2.81 -2.54
CA ALA A 196 9.06 -1.57 -2.41
C ALA A 196 8.71 -0.80 -1.11
N LYS A 197 7.42 -0.68 -0.75
CA LYS A 197 7.01 -0.02 0.49
C LYS A 197 7.50 -0.76 1.74
N LEU A 198 7.48 -2.08 1.72
CA LEU A 198 7.97 -2.90 2.82
C LEU A 198 9.49 -2.85 2.97
N GLU A 199 10.23 -2.86 1.86
CA GLU A 199 11.67 -2.60 1.88
C GLU A 199 11.95 -1.22 2.49
N ASP A 200 11.22 -0.19 2.08
CA ASP A 200 11.41 1.17 2.60
C ASP A 200 11.15 1.27 4.12
N ALA A 201 10.18 0.50 4.62
CA ALA A 201 9.85 0.40 6.04
C ALA A 201 10.97 -0.29 6.85
N LEU A 202 11.54 -1.34 6.28
CA LEU A 202 12.40 -2.28 6.99
C LEU A 202 13.90 -2.10 6.73
N GLN A 203 14.31 -1.31 5.72
CA GLN A 203 15.72 -1.05 5.36
C GLN A 203 16.57 -0.52 6.53
N TRP A 204 15.93 0.07 7.53
CA TRP A 204 16.58 0.64 8.71
C TRP A 204 16.83 -0.38 9.83
N SER A 205 16.00 -1.43 9.90
CA SER A 205 16.00 -2.41 10.99
C SER A 205 16.59 -3.77 10.59
N ILE A 206 16.53 -4.10 9.30
CA ILE A 206 16.95 -5.40 8.76
C ILE A 206 18.21 -5.24 7.93
N ASP A 207 19.13 -6.19 8.10
CA ASP A 207 20.22 -6.40 7.16
C ASP A 207 19.80 -7.44 6.11
N PHE A 208 19.23 -6.97 5.00
CA PHE A 208 18.76 -7.82 3.91
C PHE A 208 19.89 -8.62 3.20
N HIS A 209 21.16 -8.43 3.58
CA HIS A 209 22.29 -9.18 3.03
C HIS A 209 22.61 -10.47 3.78
N HIS A 210 22.08 -10.62 5.00
CA HIS A 210 22.27 -11.80 5.84
C HIS A 210 20.99 -12.63 5.97
N LEU A 211 20.04 -12.47 5.04
CA LEU A 211 18.84 -13.29 5.01
C LEU A 211 19.24 -14.77 4.97
N GLN A 212 18.77 -15.54 5.93
CA GLN A 212 18.96 -16.97 5.99
C GLN A 212 17.70 -17.67 5.47
N GLN A 213 17.90 -18.82 4.84
CA GLN A 213 16.79 -19.70 4.53
C GLN A 213 16.04 -20.05 5.84
N GLY A 214 14.73 -19.82 5.84
CA GLY A 214 13.88 -20.02 7.02
C GLY A 214 13.64 -18.77 7.87
N ASP A 215 14.26 -17.63 7.51
CA ASP A 215 13.84 -16.34 8.06
C ASP A 215 12.38 -16.06 7.70
N TYR A 216 11.69 -15.28 8.53
CA TYR A 216 10.25 -15.08 8.37
C TYR A 216 9.91 -13.60 8.47
N PHE A 217 8.97 -13.13 7.67
CA PHE A 217 8.44 -11.77 7.77
C PHE A 217 6.92 -11.79 7.89
N ARG A 218 6.39 -10.76 8.54
CA ARG A 218 4.97 -10.43 8.52
C ARG A 218 4.81 -8.91 8.57
N ALA A 219 3.86 -8.38 7.82
CA ALA A 219 3.57 -6.97 7.80
C ALA A 219 2.08 -6.68 7.72
N LEU A 220 1.64 -5.71 8.52
CA LEU A 220 0.30 -5.15 8.55
C LEU A 220 0.32 -3.85 7.72
N TYR A 221 -0.48 -3.80 6.67
CA TYR A 221 -0.49 -2.70 5.72
C TYR A 221 -1.90 -2.38 5.24
N ASP A 222 -2.11 -1.19 4.70
CA ASP A 222 -3.35 -0.84 4.01
C ASP A 222 -3.31 -1.36 2.58
N GLN A 223 -4.43 -1.86 2.07
CA GLN A 223 -4.64 -2.12 0.66
C GLN A 223 -5.83 -1.28 0.18
N GLN A 224 -5.62 -0.53 -0.90
CA GLN A 224 -6.69 0.23 -1.53
C GLN A 224 -7.38 -0.62 -2.58
N PHE A 225 -8.71 -0.53 -2.57
CA PHE A 225 -9.62 -1.16 -3.49
C PHE A 225 -10.46 -0.09 -4.18
N VAL A 226 -10.64 -0.26 -5.47
CA VAL A 226 -11.71 0.41 -6.19
C VAL A 226 -12.66 -0.67 -6.67
N GLU A 227 -13.90 -0.59 -6.18
CA GLU A 227 -14.85 -1.71 -6.25
C GLU A 227 -14.21 -2.94 -5.58
N GLU A 228 -13.98 -4.04 -6.30
CA GLU A 228 -13.30 -5.24 -5.76
C GLU A 228 -11.88 -5.43 -6.31
N THR A 229 -11.33 -4.44 -7.01
CA THR A 229 -9.99 -4.53 -7.61
C THR A 229 -8.95 -3.88 -6.70
N GLU A 230 -7.89 -4.62 -6.36
CA GLU A 230 -6.72 -4.08 -5.66
C GLU A 230 -5.95 -3.10 -6.55
N VAL A 231 -5.68 -1.89 -6.06
CA VAL A 231 -5.09 -0.82 -6.88
C VAL A 231 -3.74 -0.31 -6.38
N ASP A 232 -3.64 0.09 -5.11
CA ASP A 232 -2.37 0.52 -4.50
C ASP A 232 -2.24 -0.08 -3.09
N PRO A 233 -1.10 -0.71 -2.77
CA PRO A 233 -0.78 -1.01 -1.38
C PRO A 233 -0.53 0.31 -0.68
N GLY A 234 -1.33 0.69 0.31
CA GLY A 234 -1.23 1.92 1.08
C GLY A 234 -0.06 1.95 2.06
N LYS A 235 -0.31 2.36 3.30
CA LYS A 235 0.73 2.52 4.32
C LYS A 235 1.04 1.18 5.00
N VAL A 236 2.33 0.92 5.28
CA VAL A 236 2.73 -0.18 6.18
C VAL A 236 2.68 0.34 7.61
N HIS A 237 1.81 -0.23 8.44
CA HIS A 237 1.62 0.20 9.83
C HIS A 237 2.61 -0.47 10.77
N ALA A 238 2.81 -1.78 10.60
CA ALA A 238 3.74 -2.54 11.41
C ALA A 238 4.33 -3.69 10.60
N ALA A 239 5.58 -4.03 10.90
CA ALA A 239 6.23 -5.21 10.33
C ALA A 239 7.10 -5.89 11.37
N VAL A 240 7.17 -7.21 11.30
CA VAL A 240 8.07 -8.04 12.09
C VAL A 240 8.89 -8.89 11.14
N TYR A 241 10.17 -9.00 11.45
CA TYR A 241 11.09 -9.88 10.76
C TYR A 241 11.87 -10.71 11.76
N ARG A 242 11.89 -12.02 11.53
CA ARG A 242 12.55 -13.00 12.37
C ARG A 242 13.76 -13.57 11.64
N THR A 243 14.94 -13.35 12.21
CA THR A 243 16.21 -13.92 11.73
C THR A 243 17.05 -14.46 12.86
N GLY A 244 17.68 -15.61 12.65
CA GLY A 244 18.53 -16.24 13.66
C GLY A 244 17.84 -16.41 15.04
N GLY A 245 16.53 -16.64 15.03
CA GLY A 245 15.69 -16.78 16.24
C GLY A 245 15.35 -15.47 16.98
N LYS A 246 15.68 -14.30 16.42
CA LYS A 246 15.35 -12.99 16.99
C LYS A 246 14.35 -12.24 16.13
N GLU A 247 13.41 -11.56 16.77
CA GLU A 247 12.40 -10.75 16.10
C GLU A 247 12.77 -9.27 16.14
N HIS A 248 12.58 -8.63 15.00
CA HIS A 248 12.83 -7.22 14.75
C HIS A 248 11.54 -6.58 14.30
N TYR A 249 10.99 -5.68 15.12
CA TYR A 249 9.71 -5.02 14.86
C TYR A 249 9.93 -3.58 14.40
N ALA A 250 9.23 -3.18 13.36
CA ALA A 250 9.11 -1.82 12.86
C ALA A 250 7.67 -1.35 13.00
N ILE A 251 7.47 -0.24 13.71
CA ILE A 251 6.16 0.33 14.00
C ILE A 251 6.15 1.74 13.41
N TYR A 252 5.29 1.96 12.43
CA TYR A 252 5.11 3.27 11.87
C TYR A 252 4.41 4.17 12.89
N TYR A 253 4.92 5.38 13.10
CA TYR A 253 4.31 6.36 14.00
C TYR A 253 4.53 7.77 13.46
N GLU A 254 3.50 8.61 13.61
CA GLU A 254 3.53 10.01 13.21
C GLU A 254 3.28 10.86 14.47
N HIS A 255 4.17 11.81 14.75
CA HIS A 255 3.98 12.77 15.83
C HIS A 255 4.52 14.15 15.43
N SER A 256 3.73 15.19 15.70
CA SER A 256 4.08 16.58 15.35
C SER A 256 4.48 16.70 13.87
N ASP A 257 5.76 16.89 13.57
CA ASP A 257 6.34 17.00 12.22
C ASP A 257 7.26 15.82 11.84
N GLU A 258 7.45 14.85 12.75
CA GLU A 258 8.26 13.65 12.50
C GLU A 258 7.35 12.45 12.20
N LYS A 259 7.68 11.72 11.13
CA LYS A 259 7.06 10.45 10.78
C LYS A 259 8.13 9.44 10.43
N GLY A 260 7.91 8.19 10.81
CA GLY A 260 8.85 7.13 10.51
C GLY A 260 8.55 5.85 11.24
N TYR A 261 9.49 4.92 11.13
CA TYR A 261 9.42 3.63 11.81
C TYR A 261 10.24 3.66 13.09
N TYR A 262 9.69 3.07 14.13
CA TYR A 262 10.27 2.97 15.46
C TYR A 262 10.28 1.52 15.89
N ASP A 263 11.23 1.14 16.73
CA ASP A 263 11.21 -0.18 17.36
C ASP A 263 10.22 -0.23 18.54
N LEU A 264 10.14 -1.39 19.19
CA LEU A 264 9.23 -1.60 20.33
C LEU A 264 9.49 -0.65 21.51
N GLN A 265 10.68 -0.06 21.63
CA GLN A 265 11.03 0.88 22.69
C GLN A 265 10.79 2.35 22.26
N GLY A 266 10.21 2.58 21.08
CA GLY A 266 9.99 3.92 20.54
C GLY A 266 11.27 4.56 20.03
N ARG A 267 12.29 3.76 19.67
CA ARG A 267 13.54 4.30 19.12
C ARG A 267 13.43 4.38 17.60
N PRO A 268 13.69 5.55 17.00
CA PRO A 268 13.54 5.75 15.57
C PRO A 268 14.57 4.94 14.80
N MET A 269 14.11 4.17 13.82
CA MET A 269 14.98 3.29 13.05
C MET A 269 15.90 4.07 12.09
N ASN A 270 15.43 5.22 11.60
CA ASN A 270 16.17 6.11 10.69
C ASN A 270 17.20 7.03 11.38
N LYS A 271 17.43 6.91 12.69
CA LYS A 271 18.45 7.72 13.40
C LYS A 271 19.78 6.96 13.64
N GLY A 272 19.92 5.73 13.13
CA GLY A 272 21.18 4.97 13.05
C GLY A 272 21.61 4.73 11.60
N PHE A 273 22.86 4.33 11.32
CA PHE A 273 23.33 4.06 9.95
C PHE A 273 22.55 2.93 9.26
N LEU A 274 22.28 3.04 7.95
CA LEU A 274 21.89 1.89 7.11
C LEU A 274 22.93 0.79 7.29
N LYS A 275 22.46 -0.46 7.31
CA LYS A 275 23.33 -1.63 7.38
C LYS A 275 24.22 -1.78 6.14
N ALA A 276 23.74 -1.32 4.99
CA ALA A 276 24.44 -1.41 3.73
C ALA A 276 24.19 -0.22 2.79
N PRO A 277 25.14 0.05 1.88
CA PRO A 277 25.05 1.19 0.96
C PRO A 277 24.39 0.85 -0.39
N VAL A 278 23.96 -0.40 -0.63
CA VAL A 278 23.42 -0.83 -1.93
C VAL A 278 22.29 -1.84 -1.73
N ARG A 279 21.11 -1.57 -2.29
CA ARG A 279 19.96 -2.50 -2.30
C ARG A 279 20.28 -3.74 -3.14
N PHE A 280 19.74 -4.90 -2.75
CA PHE A 280 19.87 -6.16 -3.52
C PHE A 280 21.31 -6.60 -3.83
N SER A 281 22.28 -6.22 -2.99
CA SER A 281 23.68 -6.61 -3.14
C SER A 281 24.01 -7.86 -2.31
N ARG A 282 25.14 -8.50 -2.59
CA ARG A 282 25.70 -9.55 -1.72
C ARG A 282 27.08 -9.14 -1.25
N ILE A 283 27.46 -9.51 -0.02
CA ILE A 283 28.83 -9.30 0.44
C ILE A 283 29.73 -10.29 -0.30
N SER A 284 30.60 -9.77 -1.18
CA SER A 284 31.58 -10.58 -1.92
C SER A 284 32.90 -10.71 -1.17
N SER A 285 33.24 -9.73 -0.33
CA SER A 285 34.42 -9.78 0.54
C SER A 285 34.21 -8.96 1.81
N HIS A 286 34.55 -9.55 2.96
CA HIS A 286 34.46 -8.89 4.26
C HIS A 286 35.70 -8.05 4.57
N PHE A 287 35.59 -7.19 5.59
CA PHE A 287 36.74 -6.56 6.24
C PHE A 287 37.66 -7.65 6.81
N ASN A 288 38.91 -7.67 6.38
CA ASN A 288 39.86 -8.71 6.76
C ASN A 288 41.30 -8.18 6.71
N LEU A 289 41.98 -8.13 7.86
CA LEU A 289 43.35 -7.62 7.97
C LEU A 289 44.40 -8.50 7.27
N SER A 290 44.07 -9.75 6.95
CA SER A 290 44.96 -10.73 6.34
C SER A 290 44.39 -11.32 5.04
N ARG A 291 43.66 -10.52 4.24
CA ARG A 291 43.08 -10.98 2.97
C ARG A 291 44.17 -11.24 1.92
N PHE A 292 44.11 -12.36 1.22
CA PHE A 292 44.91 -12.56 0.01
C PHE A 292 44.36 -11.70 -1.15
N HIS A 293 45.18 -10.85 -1.75
CA HIS A 293 44.76 -9.96 -2.83
C HIS A 293 44.92 -10.66 -4.19
N PRO A 294 43.84 -10.95 -4.94
CA PRO A 294 43.91 -11.79 -6.14
C PRO A 294 44.70 -11.13 -7.29
N ILE A 295 44.57 -9.81 -7.47
CA ILE A 295 45.33 -9.07 -8.51
C ILE A 295 46.83 -8.96 -8.15
N LEU A 296 47.15 -8.51 -6.94
CA LEU A 296 48.54 -8.26 -6.51
C LEU A 296 49.26 -9.51 -6.01
N LYS A 297 48.57 -10.65 -5.90
CA LYS A 297 49.05 -11.96 -5.42
C LYS A 297 49.83 -11.90 -4.09
N ARG A 298 49.39 -11.08 -3.14
CA ARG A 298 49.99 -10.94 -1.80
C ARG A 298 48.93 -10.76 -0.71
N VAL A 299 49.25 -11.14 0.52
CA VAL A 299 48.40 -10.85 1.69
C VAL A 299 48.41 -9.34 1.94
N ARG A 300 47.23 -8.73 1.94
CA ARG A 300 47.02 -7.30 2.20
C ARG A 300 45.70 -7.10 2.95
N PRO A 301 45.69 -6.23 3.97
CA PRO A 301 44.45 -5.86 4.63
C PRO A 301 43.40 -5.33 3.66
N HIS A 302 42.19 -5.84 3.79
CA HIS A 302 40.98 -5.28 3.22
C HIS A 302 40.25 -4.48 4.31
N PHE A 303 40.33 -3.16 4.22
CA PHE A 303 39.80 -2.26 5.24
C PHE A 303 38.36 -1.80 4.95
N GLY A 304 37.60 -2.60 4.23
CA GLY A 304 36.21 -2.33 3.87
C GLY A 304 35.42 -3.62 3.71
N THR A 305 34.17 -3.48 3.29
CA THR A 305 33.29 -4.58 2.93
C THR A 305 32.86 -4.35 1.49
N ASP A 306 33.06 -5.36 0.63
CA ASP A 306 32.76 -5.30 -0.79
C ASP A 306 31.35 -5.84 -1.01
N TYR A 307 30.47 -4.98 -1.53
CA TYR A 307 29.09 -5.31 -1.90
C TYR A 307 29.01 -5.47 -3.42
N ALA A 308 28.91 -6.71 -3.89
CA ALA A 308 28.73 -7.01 -5.30
C ALA A 308 27.28 -6.72 -5.71
N ALA A 309 27.14 -5.94 -6.78
CA ALA A 309 25.87 -5.57 -7.39
C ALA A 309 26.10 -5.28 -8.88
N PRO A 310 25.05 -5.35 -9.72
CA PRO A 310 25.15 -4.99 -11.14
C PRO A 310 25.77 -3.61 -11.36
N TYR A 311 26.45 -3.46 -12.50
CA TYR A 311 27.00 -2.17 -12.90
C TYR A 311 25.87 -1.16 -13.08
N GLY A 312 26.01 0.04 -12.52
CA GLY A 312 24.99 1.08 -12.54
C GLY A 312 23.96 1.02 -11.42
N THR A 313 23.98 0.02 -10.52
CA THR A 313 23.08 -0.01 -9.34
C THR A 313 23.30 1.24 -8.48
N GLU A 314 22.25 1.76 -7.86
CA GLU A 314 22.34 2.94 -7.01
C GLU A 314 23.15 2.67 -5.73
N ILE A 315 23.99 3.63 -5.37
CA ILE A 315 24.74 3.65 -4.11
C ILE A 315 24.12 4.71 -3.21
N LEU A 316 23.68 4.29 -2.03
CA LEU A 316 22.99 5.09 -1.03
C LEU A 316 23.95 5.52 0.07
N ALA A 317 23.78 6.74 0.58
CA ALA A 317 24.47 7.19 1.78
C ALA A 317 23.92 6.48 3.02
N VAL A 318 24.77 5.76 3.75
CA VAL A 318 24.34 5.01 4.93
C VAL A 318 23.94 5.90 6.11
N GLY A 319 24.28 7.19 6.08
CA GLY A 319 24.02 8.13 7.17
C GLY A 319 23.84 9.54 6.63
N GLN A 320 23.07 10.35 7.35
CA GLN A 320 23.05 11.79 7.09
C GLN A 320 24.42 12.41 7.35
N GLY A 321 24.79 13.45 6.61
CA GLY A 321 26.09 14.08 6.79
C GLY A 321 26.42 15.08 5.69
N GLU A 322 27.71 15.29 5.48
CA GLU A 322 28.24 16.20 4.47
C GLU A 322 29.33 15.50 3.67
N VAL A 323 29.30 15.63 2.35
CA VAL A 323 30.35 15.14 1.47
C VAL A 323 31.63 15.92 1.74
N ILE A 324 32.66 15.26 2.24
CA ILE A 324 33.98 15.88 2.44
C ILE A 324 34.90 15.66 1.24
N GLU A 325 34.67 14.60 0.46
CA GLU A 325 35.40 14.31 -0.77
C GLU A 325 34.47 13.64 -1.79
N ALA A 326 34.55 14.06 -3.05
CA ALA A 326 33.98 13.37 -4.21
C ALA A 326 35.00 13.52 -5.33
N SER A 327 35.80 12.48 -5.56
CA SER A 327 37.01 12.58 -6.39
C SER A 327 37.38 11.22 -7.00
N TYR A 328 38.40 11.24 -7.85
CA TYR A 328 39.01 10.05 -8.41
C TYR A 328 40.40 9.82 -7.81
N SER A 329 40.74 8.57 -7.52
CA SER A 329 42.13 8.16 -7.29
C SER A 329 42.41 6.78 -7.89
N SER A 330 43.67 6.49 -8.21
CA SER A 330 44.05 5.21 -8.86
C SER A 330 43.63 3.98 -8.05
N GLY A 331 43.72 4.04 -6.72
CA GLY A 331 43.33 2.95 -5.85
C GLY A 331 41.81 2.84 -5.68
N ASN A 332 41.14 3.97 -5.43
CA ASN A 332 39.73 3.98 -5.06
C ASN A 332 38.77 4.00 -6.26
N GLY A 333 39.27 4.37 -7.44
CA GLY A 333 38.43 4.79 -8.55
C GLY A 333 37.71 6.10 -8.24
N ASN A 334 36.52 6.26 -8.81
CA ASN A 334 35.60 7.31 -8.37
C ASN A 334 35.07 6.95 -6.99
N TYR A 335 35.19 7.87 -6.04
CA TYR A 335 34.73 7.65 -4.67
C TYR A 335 34.11 8.89 -4.05
N VAL A 336 33.22 8.64 -3.09
CA VAL A 336 32.63 9.66 -2.22
C VAL A 336 33.03 9.34 -0.79
N LYS A 337 33.35 10.38 0.00
CA LYS A 337 33.56 10.29 1.44
C LYS A 337 32.63 11.25 2.16
N ILE A 338 31.88 10.75 3.13
CA ILE A 338 30.86 11.49 3.87
C ILE A 338 31.27 11.57 5.33
N ARG A 339 31.20 12.76 5.90
CA ARG A 339 31.35 13.01 7.34
C ARG A 339 29.99 13.09 7.98
N HIS A 340 29.77 12.27 9.01
CA HIS A 340 28.50 12.21 9.72
C HIS A 340 28.55 13.00 11.03
N ASN A 341 29.69 12.94 11.73
CA ASN A 341 29.96 13.73 12.93
C ASN A 341 31.49 13.88 13.14
N LYS A 342 31.91 14.34 14.33
CA LYS A 342 33.34 14.54 14.67
C LYS A 342 34.16 13.26 14.61
N GLN A 343 33.55 12.09 14.81
CA GLN A 343 34.24 10.81 14.96
C GLN A 343 34.03 9.88 13.77
N ILE A 344 32.93 10.04 13.04
CA ILE A 344 32.47 9.05 12.05
C ILE A 344 32.50 9.62 10.63
N THR A 345 33.18 8.89 9.74
CA THR A 345 33.10 9.12 8.29
C THR A 345 32.88 7.79 7.55
N THR A 346 32.24 7.83 6.39
CA THR A 346 32.07 6.67 5.51
C THR A 346 32.64 6.97 4.14
N GLN A 347 33.09 5.94 3.43
CA GLN A 347 33.69 6.06 2.10
C GLN A 347 33.15 4.96 1.17
N TYR A 348 32.85 5.34 -0.06
CA TYR A 348 32.17 4.52 -1.07
C TYR A 348 33.01 4.57 -2.33
N LEU A 349 33.58 3.44 -2.74
CA LEU A 349 34.61 3.36 -3.78
C LEU A 349 34.07 2.72 -5.07
N HIS A 350 34.91 2.74 -6.10
CA HIS A 350 34.76 2.03 -7.37
C HIS A 350 33.54 2.44 -8.18
N MET A 351 32.98 3.64 -7.95
CA MET A 351 31.78 4.10 -8.64
C MET A 351 32.00 4.20 -10.15
N GLN A 352 30.96 3.97 -10.95
CA GLN A 352 30.96 4.35 -12.35
C GLN A 352 31.01 5.87 -12.47
N ARG A 353 30.08 6.53 -11.78
CA ARG A 353 29.89 7.98 -11.78
C ARG A 353 29.18 8.44 -10.51
N PHE A 354 29.31 9.72 -10.19
CA PHE A 354 28.56 10.35 -9.10
C PHE A 354 27.12 10.64 -9.50
N ALA A 355 26.22 10.70 -8.52
CA ALA A 355 24.88 11.21 -8.73
C ALA A 355 24.90 12.74 -8.92
N LYS A 356 23.83 13.28 -9.52
CA LYS A 356 23.74 14.71 -9.83
C LYS A 356 23.84 15.53 -8.53
N GLY A 357 24.70 16.55 -8.53
CA GLY A 357 24.87 17.46 -7.39
C GLY A 357 25.78 16.95 -6.25
N ILE A 358 26.34 15.74 -6.38
CA ILE A 358 27.28 15.20 -5.40
C ILE A 358 28.67 15.79 -5.64
N ARG A 359 29.11 16.63 -4.71
CA ARG A 359 30.43 17.26 -4.67
C ARG A 359 30.79 17.60 -3.23
N ARG A 360 32.04 17.98 -2.97
CA ARG A 360 32.47 18.45 -1.64
C ARG A 360 31.54 19.58 -1.15
N GLY A 361 31.11 19.51 0.10
CA GLY A 361 30.18 20.44 0.74
C GLY A 361 28.70 20.09 0.58
N THR A 362 28.34 19.11 -0.26
CA THR A 362 26.94 18.71 -0.42
C THR A 362 26.43 18.08 0.88
N LYS A 363 25.32 18.62 1.42
CA LYS A 363 24.58 17.98 2.52
C LYS A 363 23.86 16.74 2.01
N ILE A 364 23.95 15.67 2.78
CA ILE A 364 23.44 14.35 2.42
C ILE A 364 22.42 13.92 3.45
N ARG A 365 21.25 13.51 2.97
CA ARG A 365 20.28 12.78 3.77
C ARG A 365 20.64 11.29 3.74
N GLN A 366 20.27 10.60 4.79
CA GLN A 366 20.39 9.16 4.82
C GLN A 366 19.54 8.52 3.70
N GLY A 367 20.05 7.45 3.08
CA GLY A 367 19.38 6.80 1.95
C GLY A 367 19.46 7.58 0.62
N GLN A 368 20.02 8.80 0.61
CA GLN A 368 20.18 9.56 -0.62
C GLN A 368 21.15 8.88 -1.59
N VAL A 369 20.78 8.81 -2.87
CA VAL A 369 21.66 8.32 -3.94
C VAL A 369 22.87 9.24 -4.10
N ILE A 370 24.07 8.69 -3.94
CA ILE A 370 25.34 9.43 -4.05
C ILE A 370 26.16 9.07 -5.29
N GLY A 371 25.85 7.95 -5.92
CA GLY A 371 26.55 7.47 -7.10
C GLY A 371 26.00 6.14 -7.57
N TYR A 372 26.69 5.55 -8.54
CA TYR A 372 26.27 4.30 -9.14
C TYR A 372 27.43 3.30 -9.17
N VAL A 373 27.12 2.03 -8.91
CA VAL A 373 28.07 0.92 -8.86
C VAL A 373 28.87 0.87 -10.15
N GLY A 374 30.18 0.68 -10.02
CA GLY A 374 31.07 0.53 -11.16
C GLY A 374 32.22 -0.41 -10.85
N SER A 375 33.30 -0.27 -11.61
CA SER A 375 34.53 -1.04 -11.44
C SER A 375 35.76 -0.17 -11.71
N THR A 376 35.72 1.10 -11.29
CA THR A 376 36.84 2.04 -11.49
C THR A 376 37.94 1.85 -10.44
N GLY A 377 39.18 2.23 -10.78
CA GLY A 377 40.33 2.05 -9.89
C GLY A 377 40.74 0.58 -9.73
N LEU A 378 41.19 0.18 -8.53
CA LEU A 378 41.61 -1.20 -8.26
C LEU A 378 40.41 -2.10 -7.91
N ALA A 379 39.64 -2.48 -8.92
CA ALA A 379 38.49 -3.37 -8.80
C ALA A 379 38.58 -4.56 -9.79
N THR A 380 38.18 -5.76 -9.36
CA THR A 380 38.14 -6.96 -10.24
C THR A 380 36.84 -7.09 -11.03
N GLY A 381 35.79 -6.36 -10.64
CA GLY A 381 34.47 -6.39 -11.26
C GLY A 381 33.51 -5.45 -10.54
N PRO A 382 32.25 -5.34 -11.00
CA PRO A 382 31.27 -4.40 -10.45
C PRO A 382 30.96 -4.65 -8.96
N HIS A 383 31.30 -3.69 -8.11
CA HIS A 383 30.99 -3.70 -6.68
C HIS A 383 31.18 -2.32 -6.04
N VAL A 384 30.70 -2.16 -4.81
CA VAL A 384 31.04 -1.02 -3.93
C VAL A 384 31.94 -1.52 -2.81
N CYS A 385 33.17 -1.01 -2.73
CA CYS A 385 33.99 -1.18 -1.53
C CYS A 385 33.58 -0.11 -0.51
N PHE A 386 32.83 -0.51 0.51
CA PHE A 386 32.35 0.35 1.58
C PHE A 386 33.32 0.36 2.74
N ARG A 387 33.73 1.55 3.19
CA ARG A 387 34.68 1.70 4.30
C ARG A 387 34.07 2.58 5.37
N PHE A 388 34.06 2.07 6.58
CA PHE A 388 33.62 2.80 7.75
C PHE A 388 34.83 3.26 8.55
N TRP A 389 34.81 4.51 8.99
CA TRP A 389 35.88 5.12 9.75
C TRP A 389 35.36 5.64 11.07
N MET A 390 36.03 5.28 12.16
CA MET A 390 35.76 5.78 13.50
C MET A 390 37.05 6.33 14.10
N ASN A 391 37.02 7.59 14.54
CA ASN A 391 38.18 8.32 15.08
C ASN A 391 39.40 8.25 14.14
N GLY A 392 39.16 8.38 12.83
CA GLY A 392 40.21 8.35 11.80
C GLY A 392 40.78 6.97 11.48
N LYS A 393 40.25 5.88 12.06
CA LYS A 393 40.67 4.50 11.74
C LYS A 393 39.57 3.72 11.03
N GLN A 394 39.95 2.92 10.04
CA GLN A 394 39.04 2.01 9.35
C GLN A 394 38.69 0.82 10.24
N VAL A 395 37.42 0.45 10.23
CA VAL A 395 36.82 -0.50 11.16
C VAL A 395 35.82 -1.40 10.44
N ASN A 396 35.60 -2.60 10.98
CA ASN A 396 34.57 -3.50 10.47
C ASN A 396 33.20 -3.06 10.98
N HIS A 397 32.41 -2.38 10.13
CA HIS A 397 31.09 -1.85 10.50
C HIS A 397 30.08 -2.93 10.87
N LEU A 398 30.19 -4.14 10.29
CA LEU A 398 29.32 -5.27 10.61
C LEU A 398 29.48 -5.76 12.06
N ARG A 399 30.59 -5.42 12.71
CA ARG A 399 30.86 -5.74 14.12
C ARG A 399 30.67 -4.56 15.06
N MET A 400 30.29 -3.40 14.53
CA MET A 400 30.05 -2.21 15.35
C MET A 400 28.65 -2.25 15.92
N ASN A 401 28.55 -2.13 17.23
CA ASN A 401 27.30 -1.89 17.91
C ASN A 401 27.25 -0.40 18.28
N PHE A 402 26.51 0.40 17.51
CA PHE A 402 26.28 1.79 17.87
C PHE A 402 25.28 1.82 19.03
N PRO A 403 25.42 2.74 20.00
CA PRO A 403 24.36 2.97 20.96
C PRO A 403 23.08 3.28 20.17
N PRO A 404 21.95 2.64 20.51
CA PRO A 404 20.71 2.89 19.81
C PRO A 404 20.33 4.38 20.00
N PRO A 405 19.65 4.98 19.03
CA PRO A 405 19.19 6.36 19.16
C PRO A 405 18.28 6.50 20.38
N ASP A 406 18.23 7.71 20.94
CA ASP A 406 17.31 8.01 22.03
C ASP A 406 15.86 7.72 21.57
N PRO A 407 15.02 7.17 22.46
CA PRO A 407 13.62 6.95 22.15
C PRO A 407 12.87 8.27 21.94
N LEU A 408 11.62 8.16 21.51
CA LEU A 408 10.67 9.27 21.47
C LEU A 408 10.68 10.07 22.79
N PRO A 409 10.38 11.38 22.74
CA PRO A 409 10.19 12.19 23.94
C PRO A 409 9.20 11.53 24.91
N LYS A 410 9.38 11.73 26.22
CA LYS A 410 8.57 11.07 27.25
C LYS A 410 7.08 11.36 27.09
N GLU A 411 6.74 12.53 26.55
CA GLU A 411 5.39 13.00 26.28
C GLU A 411 4.71 12.19 25.17
N GLU A 412 5.48 11.64 24.23
CA GLU A 412 5.00 10.85 23.09
C GLU A 412 5.09 9.34 23.33
N LEU A 413 6.00 8.89 24.20
CA LEU A 413 6.17 7.46 24.49
C LEU A 413 4.90 6.77 24.98
N GLY A 414 4.08 7.45 25.79
CA GLY A 414 2.81 6.88 26.28
C GLY A 414 1.83 6.58 25.14
N LYS A 415 1.65 7.53 24.22
CA LYS A 415 0.78 7.37 23.04
C LYS A 415 1.34 6.34 22.07
N PHE A 416 2.66 6.36 21.86
CA PHE A 416 3.35 5.39 21.02
C PHE A 416 3.14 3.96 21.54
N PHE A 417 3.29 3.71 22.85
CA PHE A 417 3.09 2.37 23.39
C PHE A 417 1.65 1.87 23.24
N GLN A 418 0.65 2.73 23.46
CA GLN A 418 -0.75 2.37 23.19
C GLN A 418 -0.96 1.99 21.72
N TYR A 419 -0.51 2.84 20.80
CA TYR A 419 -0.66 2.59 19.37
C TYR A 419 0.12 1.36 18.89
N ARG A 420 1.36 1.18 19.37
CA ARG A 420 2.18 -0.01 19.15
C ARG A 420 1.43 -1.26 19.56
N ASP A 421 0.87 -1.29 20.76
CA ASP A 421 0.22 -2.48 21.30
C ASP A 421 -1.04 -2.85 20.51
N GLU A 422 -1.81 -1.86 20.04
CA GLU A 422 -2.91 -2.07 19.10
C GLU A 422 -2.45 -2.68 17.77
N LEU A 423 -1.38 -2.13 17.18
CA LEU A 423 -0.83 -2.64 15.93
C LEU A 423 -0.24 -4.04 16.08
N LEU A 424 0.44 -4.33 17.19
CA LEU A 424 0.96 -5.67 17.48
C LEU A 424 -0.17 -6.67 17.70
N ALA A 425 -1.26 -6.28 18.35
CA ALA A 425 -2.43 -7.13 18.48
C ALA A 425 -2.99 -7.49 17.10
N LYS A 426 -3.13 -6.51 16.19
CA LYS A 426 -3.56 -6.76 14.81
C LYS A 426 -2.57 -7.63 14.02
N LEU A 427 -1.27 -7.35 14.14
CA LEU A 427 -0.20 -8.10 13.47
C LEU A 427 -0.13 -9.57 13.94
N ASN A 428 -0.51 -9.84 15.18
CA ASN A 428 -0.47 -11.18 15.78
C ASN A 428 -1.81 -11.93 15.68
N ASN A 429 -2.93 -11.21 15.53
CA ASN A 429 -4.26 -11.83 15.46
C ASN A 429 -4.48 -12.42 14.06
N THR A 430 -4.38 -13.75 13.99
CA THR A 430 -4.72 -14.54 12.80
C THR A 430 -6.22 -14.78 12.78
N GLY A 431 -6.98 -13.73 12.46
CA GLY A 431 -8.43 -13.78 12.35
C GLY A 431 -8.90 -13.52 10.93
N ASP A 432 -9.37 -14.59 10.29
CA ASP A 432 -10.22 -14.63 9.10
C ASP A 432 -9.54 -14.67 7.71
N LYS A 433 -8.83 -15.77 7.43
CA LYS A 433 -8.81 -16.30 6.06
C LYS A 433 -10.19 -16.90 5.78
N GLY A 434 -11.06 -16.10 5.17
CA GLY A 434 -12.34 -16.55 4.62
C GLY A 434 -12.13 -17.68 3.61
N THR A 435 -12.18 -18.92 4.08
CA THR A 435 -12.33 -20.12 3.24
C THR A 435 -13.19 -21.11 4.01
N GLN A 436 -14.50 -20.93 3.95
CA GLN A 436 -15.41 -22.06 4.11
C GLN A 436 -15.24 -22.95 2.88
N THR A 437 -14.37 -23.95 2.97
CA THR A 437 -14.46 -25.12 2.12
C THR A 437 -15.21 -26.18 2.93
N GLU A 438 -16.51 -26.28 2.70
CA GLU A 438 -17.31 -27.41 3.13
C GLU A 438 -16.68 -28.70 2.59
N ALA A 439 -16.08 -29.49 3.47
CA ALA A 439 -15.69 -30.85 3.16
C ALA A 439 -16.97 -31.70 3.03
N LYS A 440 -17.42 -31.90 1.78
CA LYS A 440 -18.36 -32.98 1.45
C LYS A 440 -17.74 -34.31 1.82
N GLY A 441 -18.46 -35.06 2.65
CA GLY A 441 -18.04 -36.36 3.17
C GLY A 441 -17.75 -37.39 2.08
N ALA A 442 -16.66 -38.12 2.26
CA ALA A 442 -16.41 -39.38 1.60
C ALA A 442 -17.08 -40.50 2.41
N VAL A 443 -18.06 -41.14 1.80
CA VAL A 443 -18.60 -42.43 2.22
C VAL A 443 -17.58 -43.50 1.84
N THR A 444 -17.14 -44.31 2.80
CA THR A 444 -16.54 -45.62 2.52
C THR A 444 -17.27 -46.70 3.31
N SER A 445 -17.89 -47.59 2.56
CA SER A 445 -18.56 -48.83 2.99
C SER A 445 -17.59 -49.85 3.60
N PRO A 446 -18.15 -50.91 4.19
CA PRO A 446 -17.80 -52.28 3.82
C PRO A 446 -18.78 -52.86 2.79
#